data_AF-A0A1M5N4Z8-F1
#
_entry.id   AF-A0A1M5N4Z8-F1
#
_cell.length_a   1.000
_cell.length_b   1.000
_cell.length_c   1.000
_cell.angle_alpha   90.00
_cell.angle_beta   90.00
_cell.angle_gamma   90.00
#
_symmetry.space_group_name_H-M   'P 1'
#
loop_
_entity.id
_entity.type
_entity.pdbx_description
1 polymer ?
#
loop_
_entity_poly.entity_id
_entity_poly.type
_entity_poly.pdbx_seq_one_letter_code
_entity_poly.pdbx_strand_id
1 'polypeptide(L)'
;MKLLNTYEDREEAEAAALKITGENRLASERDSTVVIYNLFGQPTWGNFYALGMFNLAELKQIVEARKAGVNYNQRRHQEILATLRYVESSFEIKIPAHWQ
;
A
#
# COMPACT_ATOMS: atom_id res chain seq x y z
N MET A 1 14.93 3.62 -2.47
CA MET A 1 13.87 2.61 -2.33
C MET A 1 13.67 2.28 -0.84
N LYS A 2 12.44 1.92 -0.42
CA LYS A 2 12.11 1.43 0.94
C LYS A 2 11.55 0.01 0.83
N LEU A 3 11.60 -0.77 1.91
CA LEU A 3 10.92 -2.07 1.98
C LEU A 3 9.41 -1.81 1.95
N LEU A 4 8.72 -2.31 0.92
CA LEU A 4 7.28 -2.12 0.75
C LEU A 4 6.50 -3.28 1.38
N ASN A 5 6.94 -4.51 1.14
CA ASN A 5 6.32 -5.71 1.72
C ASN A 5 7.30 -6.89 1.74
N THR A 6 6.97 -7.90 2.54
CA THR A 6 7.70 -9.16 2.64
C THR A 6 6.75 -10.31 2.32
N TYR A 7 7.21 -11.26 1.52
CA TYR A 7 6.45 -12.42 1.07
C TYR A 7 7.16 -13.71 1.47
N GLU A 8 6.41 -14.77 1.71
CA GLU A 8 6.96 -16.11 1.95
C GLU A 8 6.96 -16.96 0.66
N ASP A 9 6.09 -16.61 -0.29
CA ASP A 9 6.01 -17.25 -1.60
C ASP A 9 6.72 -16.43 -2.69
N ARG A 10 7.47 -17.13 -3.54
CA ARG A 10 8.24 -16.49 -4.60
C ARG A 10 7.36 -15.96 -5.72
N GLU A 11 6.37 -16.74 -6.13
CA GLU A 11 5.51 -16.39 -7.26
C GLU A 11 4.65 -15.18 -6.91
N GLU A 12 4.14 -15.11 -5.67
CA GLU A 12 3.45 -13.94 -5.14
C GLU A 12 4.35 -12.70 -5.13
N ALA A 13 5.61 -12.85 -4.68
CA ALA A 13 6.55 -11.75 -4.61
C ALA A 13 6.96 -11.22 -6.00
N GLU A 14 7.19 -12.12 -6.95
CA GLU A 14 7.46 -11.80 -8.36
C GLU A 14 6.24 -11.10 -8.98
N ALA A 15 5.03 -11.62 -8.76
CA ALA A 15 3.80 -11.01 -9.23
C ALA A 15 3.56 -9.62 -8.61
N ALA A 16 3.89 -9.43 -7.34
CA ALA A 16 3.82 -8.14 -6.67
C ALA A 16 4.82 -7.12 -7.25
N ALA A 17 6.04 -7.56 -7.56
CA ALA A 17 7.06 -6.72 -8.17
C ALA A 17 6.64 -6.21 -9.56
N LEU A 18 5.91 -7.02 -10.34
CA LEU A 18 5.39 -6.63 -11.65
C LEU A 18 4.24 -5.60 -11.59
N LYS A 19 3.55 -5.47 -10.45
CA LYS A 19 2.41 -4.55 -10.29
C LYS A 19 2.84 -3.11 -9.99
N ILE A 20 4.03 -2.91 -9.42
CA ILE A 20 4.50 -1.59 -8.99
C ILE A 20 5.29 -0.89 -10.10
N THR A 21 5.27 0.43 -10.07
CA THR A 21 5.96 1.28 -11.05
C THR A 21 7.19 1.96 -10.43
N GLY A 22 8.12 2.38 -11.29
CA GLY A 22 9.39 2.98 -10.90
C GLY A 22 10.45 1.95 -10.52
N GLU A 23 11.54 2.41 -9.91
CA GLU A 23 12.64 1.55 -9.48
C GLU A 23 12.19 0.60 -8.37
N ASN A 24 12.39 -0.70 -8.58
CA ASN A 24 12.13 -1.74 -7.59
C ASN A 24 13.26 -2.77 -7.53
N ARG A 25 13.26 -3.56 -6.46
CA ARG A 25 14.19 -4.66 -6.25
C ARG A 25 13.53 -5.73 -5.40
N LEU A 26 13.51 -6.97 -5.89
CA LEU A 26 13.13 -8.12 -5.10
C LEU A 26 14.40 -8.82 -4.57
N ALA A 27 14.52 -8.96 -3.27
CA ALA A 27 15.66 -9.63 -2.62
C ALA A 27 15.16 -10.81 -1.79
N SER A 28 15.76 -11.98 -1.96
CA SER A 28 15.51 -13.12 -1.07
C SER A 28 16.42 -13.05 0.15
N GLU A 29 15.88 -13.38 1.31
CA GLU A 29 16.62 -13.53 2.57
C GLU A 29 16.28 -14.89 3.16
N ARG A 30 17.30 -15.58 3.67
CA ARG A 30 17.14 -16.89 4.32
C ARG A 30 17.34 -16.72 5.81
N ASP A 31 16.24 -16.71 6.55
CA ASP A 31 16.28 -16.76 8.01
C ASP A 31 16.07 -18.21 8.46
N SER A 32 17.14 -18.83 8.95
CA SER A 32 17.17 -20.22 9.44
C SER A 32 16.66 -21.26 8.41
N THR A 33 15.37 -21.57 8.40
CA THR A 33 14.73 -22.58 7.54
C THR A 33 13.76 -21.98 6.51
N VAL A 34 13.48 -20.68 6.58
CA VAL A 34 12.51 -20.02 5.70
C VAL A 34 13.22 -19.08 4.75
N VAL A 35 12.79 -19.08 3.49
CA VAL A 35 13.19 -18.06 2.51
C VAL A 35 12.05 -17.06 2.42
N ILE A 36 12.34 -15.81 2.73
CA ILE A 36 11.42 -14.69 2.53
C ILE A 36 11.89 -13.85 1.35
N TYR A 37 10.96 -13.13 0.76
CA TYR A 37 11.19 -12.28 -0.40
C TYR A 37 10.78 -10.85 -0.05
N ASN A 38 11.79 -10.00 0.13
CA ASN A 38 11.65 -8.60 0.48
C ASN A 38 11.52 -7.76 -0.79
N LEU A 39 10.34 -7.18 -1.01
CA LEU A 39 10.06 -6.28 -2.13
C LEU A 39 10.39 -4.84 -1.73
N PHE A 40 11.49 -4.32 -2.29
CA PHE A 40 11.85 -2.92 -2.18
C PHE A 40 11.32 -2.15 -3.40
N GLY A 41 10.87 -0.92 -3.16
CA GLY A 41 10.43 -0.05 -4.24
C GLY A 41 10.29 1.40 -3.82
N GLN A 42 9.76 2.22 -4.72
CA GLN A 42 9.36 3.58 -4.39
C GLN A 42 8.05 3.56 -3.58
N PRO A 43 8.04 4.13 -2.37
CA PRO A 43 6.81 4.22 -1.60
C PRO A 43 5.93 5.29 -2.23
N THR A 44 4.92 4.86 -2.97
CA THR A 44 3.91 5.76 -3.54
C THR A 44 2.54 5.18 -3.21
N TRP A 45 1.53 6.04 -3.08
CA TRP A 45 0.16 5.55 -2.88
C TRP A 45 -0.32 4.65 -4.02
N GLY A 46 0.14 4.92 -5.26
CA GLY A 46 -0.14 4.06 -6.41
C GLY A 46 0.45 2.66 -6.24
N ASN A 47 1.70 2.56 -5.80
CA ASN A 47 2.35 1.27 -5.54
C ASN A 47 1.69 0.54 -4.37
N PHE A 48 1.36 1.23 -3.27
CA PHE A 48 0.61 0.62 -2.17
C PHE A 48 -0.79 0.14 -2.59
N TYR A 49 -1.47 0.88 -3.47
CA TYR A 49 -2.75 0.45 -4.04
C TYR A 49 -2.57 -0.80 -4.91
N ALA A 50 -1.56 -0.82 -5.78
CA ALA A 50 -1.25 -1.95 -6.65
C ALA A 50 -0.89 -3.23 -5.87
N LEU A 51 -0.28 -3.06 -4.69
CA LEU A 51 0.03 -4.13 -3.74
C LEU A 51 -1.16 -4.51 -2.84
N GLY A 52 -2.32 -3.85 -2.96
CA GLY A 52 -3.50 -4.13 -2.13
C GLY A 52 -3.35 -3.71 -0.66
N MET A 53 -2.44 -2.79 -0.35
CA MET A 53 -2.10 -2.39 1.01
C MET A 53 -3.01 -1.28 1.55
N PHE A 54 -3.06 -1.18 2.88
CA PHE A 54 -3.64 -0.07 3.65
C PHE A 54 -5.10 0.30 3.33
N ASN A 55 -5.89 -0.65 2.84
CA ASN A 55 -7.31 -0.47 2.49
C ASN A 55 -7.56 0.65 1.46
N LEU A 56 -6.60 0.91 0.56
CA LEU A 56 -6.71 1.99 -0.43
C LEU A 56 -7.84 1.76 -1.45
N ALA A 57 -8.16 0.49 -1.75
CA ALA A 57 -9.31 0.14 -2.58
C ALA A 57 -10.65 0.58 -1.94
N GLU A 58 -10.80 0.34 -0.63
CA GLU A 58 -11.96 0.77 0.13
C GLU A 58 -12.01 2.30 0.26
N LEU A 59 -10.87 2.95 0.49
CA LEU A 59 -10.79 4.41 0.51
C LEU A 59 -11.26 5.02 -0.81
N LYS A 60 -10.86 4.44 -1.94
CA LYS A 60 -11.30 4.90 -3.26
C LYS A 60 -12.82 4.89 -3.37
N GLN A 61 -13.46 3.79 -2.99
CA GLN A 61 -14.92 3.66 -3.00
C GLN A 61 -15.60 4.71 -2.11
N ILE A 62 -15.07 4.93 -0.90
CA ILE A 62 -15.57 5.94 0.03
C ILE A 62 -15.45 7.35 -0.55
N VAL A 63 -14.30 7.70 -1.13
CA VAL A 63 -14.05 9.01 -1.73
C VAL A 63 -14.95 9.24 -2.95
N GLU A 64 -15.17 8.20 -3.76
CA GLU A 64 -16.09 8.24 -4.91
C GLU A 64 -17.54 8.44 -4.45
N ALA A 65 -18.00 7.70 -3.44
CA ALA A 65 -19.34 7.88 -2.87
C ALA A 65 -19.55 9.29 -2.30
N ARG A 66 -18.54 9.83 -1.58
CA ARG A 66 -18.55 11.21 -1.08
C ARG A 66 -18.66 12.22 -2.22
N LYS A 67 -17.88 12.07 -3.30
CA LYS A 67 -17.94 12.95 -4.48
C LYS A 67 -19.29 12.89 -5.18
N ALA A 68 -19.93 11.72 -5.19
CA ALA A 68 -21.26 11.52 -5.75
C ALA A 68 -22.41 12.03 -4.84
N GLY A 69 -22.10 12.50 -3.63
CA GLY A 69 -23.11 12.93 -2.65
C GLY A 69 -23.92 11.78 -2.05
N VAL A 70 -23.43 10.55 -2.17
CA VAL A 70 -24.07 9.35 -1.61
C VAL A 70 -23.59 9.13 -0.18
N ASN A 71 -24.44 8.52 0.65
CA ASN A 71 -24.04 8.10 1.99
C ASN A 71 -22.85 7.13 1.94
N TYR A 72 -21.87 7.39 2.80
CA TYR A 72 -20.69 6.54 2.98
C TYR A 72 -20.41 6.35 4.47
N ASN A 73 -19.66 5.31 4.80
CA ASN A 73 -19.29 5.03 6.18
C ASN A 73 -18.18 5.99 6.66
N GLN A 74 -18.59 7.10 7.27
CA GLN A 74 -17.68 8.13 7.80
C GLN A 74 -16.73 7.57 8.87
N ARG A 75 -17.20 6.67 9.74
CA ARG A 75 -16.34 6.05 10.77
C ARG A 75 -15.20 5.28 10.11
N ARG A 76 -15.54 4.46 9.12
CA ARG A 76 -14.55 3.66 8.37
C ARG A 76 -13.57 4.54 7.60
N HIS A 77 -14.06 5.64 7.01
CA HIS A 77 -13.20 6.63 6.36
C HIS A 77 -12.14 7.18 7.31
N GLN A 78 -12.53 7.56 8.54
CA GLN A 78 -11.61 8.08 9.55
C GLN A 78 -10.60 7.02 10.04
N GLU A 79 -11.02 5.76 10.19
CA GLU A 79 -10.13 4.64 10.55
C GLU A 79 -9.03 4.43 9.50
N ILE A 80 -9.41 4.45 8.21
CA ILE A 80 -8.45 4.32 7.12
C ILE A 80 -7.50 5.52 7.12
N LEU A 81 -8.01 6.75 7.22
CA LEU A 81 -7.17 7.95 7.27
C LEU A 81 -6.20 7.96 8.47
N ALA A 82 -6.62 7.45 9.63
CA ALA A 82 -5.73 7.30 10.79
C ALA A 82 -4.57 6.37 10.51
N THR A 83 -4.84 5.24 9.84
CA THR A 83 -3.80 4.30 9.39
C THR A 83 -2.87 4.96 8.36
N LEU A 84 -3.43 5.69 7.39
CA LEU A 84 -2.64 6.36 6.36
C LEU A 84 -1.72 7.45 6.92
N ARG A 85 -2.09 8.14 8.01
CA ARG A 85 -1.20 9.13 8.67
C ARG A 85 0.08 8.51 9.22
N TYR A 86 -0.01 7.28 9.72
CA TYR A 86 1.18 6.53 10.16
C TYR A 86 2.06 6.14 8.96
N VAL A 87 1.43 5.68 7.87
CA VAL A 87 2.14 5.33 6.62
C VAL A 87 2.79 6.57 5.99
N GLU A 88 2.08 7.70 5.97
CA GLU A 88 2.58 9.00 5.52
C GLU A 88 3.89 9.36 6.21
N SER A 89 3.93 9.24 7.54
CA SER A 89 5.10 9.56 8.36
C SER A 89 6.24 8.53 8.16
N SER A 90 5.92 7.24 8.13
CA SER A 90 6.92 6.16 8.00
C SER A 90 7.61 6.17 6.63
N PHE A 91 6.85 6.47 5.58
CA PHE A 91 7.32 6.45 4.21
C PHE A 91 7.66 7.83 3.65
N GLU A 92 7.39 8.92 4.37
CA GLU A 92 7.65 10.31 4.00
C GLU A 92 6.93 10.73 2.70
N ILE A 93 5.72 10.21 2.51
CA ILE A 93 4.83 10.62 1.42
C ILE A 93 3.78 11.60 1.94
N LYS A 94 2.91 12.13 1.08
CA LYS A 94 1.82 13.04 1.50
C LYS A 94 0.46 12.49 1.13
N ILE A 95 -0.47 12.44 2.08
CA ILE A 95 -1.86 12.08 1.80
C ILE A 95 -2.49 13.19 0.94
N PRO A 96 -3.07 12.87 -0.22
CA PRO A 96 -3.75 13.87 -1.03
C PRO A 96 -4.92 14.52 -0.29
N ALA A 97 -5.04 15.86 -0.38
CA ALA A 97 -6.08 16.61 0.31
C ALA A 97 -7.52 16.14 -0.03
N HIS A 98 -7.73 15.67 -1.27
CA HIS A 98 -9.04 15.19 -1.71
C HIS A 98 -9.44 13.82 -1.13
N TRP A 99 -8.57 13.18 -0.34
CA TRP A 99 -8.89 11.96 0.41
C TRP A 99 -9.41 12.25 1.83
N GLN A 100 -9.17 13.47 2.34
CA GLN A 100 -9.56 13.92 3.67
C GLN A 100 -10.96 14.51 3.64
#